data_AF-A0A821C4Y1-F1
#
_entry.id   AF-A0A821C4Y1-F1
#
_cell.length_a   1.000
_cell.length_b   1.000
_cell.length_c   1.000
_cell.angle_alpha   90.00
_cell.angle_beta   90.00
_cell.angle_gamma   90.00
#
_symmetry.space_group_name_H-M   'P 1'
#
loop_
_entity.id
_entity.type
_entity.pdbx_description
1 polymer ?
#
loop_
_entity_poly.entity_id
_entity_poly.type
_entity_poly.pdbx_seq_one_letter_code
_entity_poly.pdbx_strand_id
1 'polypeptide(L)'
;MIYSVDKRVKSLLVFIGVVIIFILVTLALAAATLSVVVNLLKNTTTHNLFLGSQYAESIKISDVMMHLNELQNIATNANGTRAINTLGFNRTLDYINNY
;
A
#
# COMPACT_ATOMS: atom_id res chain seq x y z
N MET A 1 -20.98 -43.05 -37.70
CA MET A 1 -21.42 -41.70 -38.15
C MET A 1 -20.52 -40.69 -37.47
N ILE A 2 -19.49 -40.20 -38.17
CA ILE A 2 -18.49 -39.28 -37.60
C ILE A 2 -19.07 -37.86 -37.68
N TYR A 3 -19.41 -37.26 -36.54
CA TYR A 3 -19.90 -35.89 -36.48
C TYR A 3 -18.80 -34.93 -36.92
N SER A 4 -18.95 -34.34 -38.12
CA SER A 4 -18.13 -33.21 -38.54
C SER A 4 -18.65 -31.96 -37.83
N VAL A 5 -17.93 -31.52 -36.81
CA VAL A 5 -18.28 -30.29 -36.08
C VAL A 5 -17.89 -29.09 -36.94
N ASP A 6 -18.87 -28.22 -37.24
CA ASP A 6 -18.70 -26.99 -38.01
C ASP A 6 -17.59 -26.10 -37.40
N LYS A 7 -16.79 -25.48 -38.26
CA LYS A 7 -15.71 -24.55 -37.88
C LYS A 7 -16.22 -23.42 -36.97
N ARG A 8 -17.47 -22.97 -37.16
CA ARG A 8 -18.13 -21.97 -36.31
C ARG A 8 -18.36 -22.48 -34.89
N VAL A 9 -18.77 -23.74 -34.74
CA VAL A 9 -19.00 -24.38 -33.43
C VAL A 9 -17.68 -24.60 -32.69
N LYS A 10 -16.62 -25.00 -33.39
CA LYS A 10 -15.27 -25.12 -32.80
C LYS A 10 -14.75 -23.78 -32.26
N SER A 11 -14.94 -22.71 -33.03
CA SER A 11 -14.54 -21.36 -32.60
C SER A 11 -15.33 -20.87 -31.39
N LEU A 12 -16.63 -21.19 -31.30
CA LEU A 12 -17.48 -20.84 -30.16
C LEU A 12 -17.02 -21.54 -28.88
N LEU A 13 -16.69 -22.84 -28.96
CA LEU A 13 -16.22 -23.61 -27.80
C LEU A 13 -14.89 -23.10 -27.26
N VAL A 14 -13.96 -22.71 -28.14
CA VAL A 14 -12.68 -22.10 -27.73
C VAL A 14 -12.92 -20.77 -27.02
N PHE A 15 -13.79 -19.92 -27.56
CA PHE A 15 -14.12 -18.63 -26.94
C PHE A 15 -14.73 -18.80 -25.54
N ILE A 16 -15.69 -19.71 -25.39
CA ILE A 16 -16.30 -20.04 -24.10
C ILE A 16 -15.24 -20.54 -23.12
N GLY A 17 -14.33 -21.41 -23.57
CA GLY A 17 -13.24 -21.91 -22.74
C GLY A 17 -12.33 -20.79 -22.22
N VAL A 18 -11.96 -19.84 -23.08
CA VAL A 18 -11.12 -18.69 -22.69
C VAL A 18 -11.84 -17.80 -21.67
N VAL A 19 -13.12 -17.52 -21.88
CA VAL A 19 -13.93 -16.70 -20.95
C VAL A 19 -14.01 -17.37 -19.57
N ILE A 20 -14.24 -18.68 -19.52
CA ILE A 20 -14.29 -19.43 -18.25
C ILE A 20 -12.95 -19.35 -17.52
N ILE A 21 -11.83 -19.55 -18.22
CA ILE A 21 -10.49 -19.46 -17.63
C ILE A 21 -10.25 -18.05 -17.05
N PHE A 22 -10.63 -17.01 -17.79
CA PHE A 22 -10.45 -15.63 -17.33
C PHE A 22 -11.23 -15.35 -16.04
N ILE A 23 -12.49 -15.81 -15.96
CA ILE A 23 -13.33 -15.68 -14.77
C ILE A 23 -12.69 -16.41 -13.57
N LEU A 24 -12.18 -17.63 -13.77
CA LEU A 24 -11.52 -18.39 -12.71
C LEU A 24 -10.26 -17.69 -12.18
N VAL A 25 -9.45 -17.11 -13.07
CA VAL A 25 -8.25 -16.36 -12.69
C VAL A 25 -8.62 -15.11 -11.88
N THR A 26 -9.61 -14.34 -12.34
CA THR A 26 -10.05 -13.13 -11.63
C THR A 26 -10.61 -13.48 -10.25
N LEU A 27 -11.39 -14.55 -10.14
CA LEU A 27 -11.97 -14.99 -8.87
C LEU A 27 -10.88 -15.44 -7.88
N ALA A 28 -9.91 -16.23 -8.33
CA ALA A 28 -8.78 -16.67 -7.50
C ALA A 28 -7.94 -15.49 -7.01
N LEU A 29 -7.68 -14.52 -7.88
CA LEU A 29 -6.93 -13.31 -7.53
C LEU A 29 -7.69 -12.45 -6.51
N ALA A 30 -9.00 -12.24 -6.73
CA ALA A 30 -9.85 -11.52 -5.79
C ALA A 30 -9.86 -12.19 -4.40
N ALA A 31 -10.03 -13.51 -4.35
CA ALA A 31 -9.99 -14.27 -3.10
C ALA A 31 -8.63 -14.15 -2.38
N ALA A 32 -7.52 -14.22 -3.13
CA ALA A 32 -6.18 -14.04 -2.56
C ALA A 32 -5.99 -12.63 -1.98
N THR A 33 -6.40 -11.58 -2.72
CA THR A 33 -6.32 -10.20 -2.22
C THR A 33 -7.19 -9.97 -0.99
N LEU A 34 -8.39 -10.54 -0.96
CA LEU A 34 -9.28 -10.45 0.19
C LEU A 34 -8.70 -11.18 1.40
N SER A 35 -8.10 -12.36 1.20
CA SER A 35 -7.42 -13.11 2.28
C SER A 35 -6.26 -12.33 2.89
N VAL A 36 -5.44 -11.66 2.07
CA VAL A 36 -4.36 -10.79 2.55
C VAL A 36 -4.92 -9.61 3.35
N VAL A 37 -5.97 -8.95 2.86
CA VAL A 37 -6.61 -7.82 3.56
C VAL A 37 -7.24 -8.26 4.88
N VAL A 38 -7.92 -9.42 4.91
CA VAL A 38 -8.51 -9.98 6.14
C VAL A 38 -7.44 -10.37 7.15
N ASN A 39 -6.32 -10.96 6.71
CA ASN A 39 -5.20 -11.27 7.61
C ASN A 39 -4.52 -10.02 8.16
N LEU A 40 -4.37 -8.97 7.35
CA LEU A 40 -3.90 -7.66 7.82
C LEU A 40 -4.87 -7.08 8.86
N LEU A 41 -6.17 -7.12 8.59
CA LEU A 41 -7.20 -6.61 9.51
C LEU A 41 -7.25 -7.40 10.82
N LYS A 42 -7.10 -8.72 10.75
CA LYS A 42 -7.07 -9.61 11.93
C LYS A 42 -5.84 -9.36 12.80
N ASN A 43 -4.70 -9.01 12.19
CA ASN A 43 -3.50 -8.63 12.93
C ASN A 43 -3.59 -7.22 13.56
N THR A 44 -4.48 -6.34 13.07
CA THR A 44 -4.70 -5.01 13.66
C THR A 44 -5.66 -4.97 14.85
N THR A 45 -6.39 -6.05 15.19
CA THR A 45 -7.45 -5.99 16.23
C THR A 45 -7.14 -6.79 17.51
N THR A 46 -5.92 -7.29 17.70
CA THR A 46 -5.56 -7.91 18.99
C THR A 46 -4.09 -7.70 19.34
N HIS A 47 -3.71 -6.45 19.54
CA HIS A 47 -2.63 -6.15 20.46
C HIS A 47 -3.03 -4.97 21.33
N ASN A 48 -3.48 -5.26 22.55
CA ASN A 48 -3.12 -4.42 23.68
C ASN A 48 -1.60 -4.52 23.79
N LEU A 49 -0.93 -3.71 23.00
CA LEU A 49 0.51 -3.67 22.86
C LEU A 49 1.02 -2.93 24.10
N PHE A 50 1.06 -3.60 25.25
CA PHE A 50 1.89 -3.14 26.35
C PHE A 50 3.35 -3.33 25.93
N LEU A 51 3.87 -2.37 25.17
CA LEU A 51 5.27 -2.26 24.80
C LEU A 51 6.01 -1.23 25.67
N GLY A 52 5.41 -0.82 26.79
CA GLY A 52 5.83 0.33 27.58
C GLY A 52 7.13 0.10 28.36
N SER A 53 8.27 0.37 27.72
CA SER A 53 9.23 1.21 28.43
C SER A 53 8.64 2.62 28.53
N GLN A 54 8.91 3.35 29.61
CA GLN A 54 8.50 4.76 29.78
C GLN A 54 8.78 5.65 28.55
N TYR A 55 9.75 5.27 27.72
CA TYR A 55 10.16 5.97 26.51
C TYR A 55 9.28 5.68 25.29
N ALA A 56 8.64 4.51 25.23
CA ALA A 56 7.72 4.18 24.14
C ALA A 56 6.35 4.81 24.36
N GLU A 57 5.91 4.92 25.62
CA GLU A 57 4.65 5.59 25.99
C GLU A 57 4.72 7.12 25.83
N SER A 58 5.92 7.71 25.92
CA SER A 58 6.10 9.15 25.73
C SER A 58 6.13 9.58 24.26
N ILE A 59 6.37 8.65 23.32
CA ILE A 59 6.35 8.96 21.88
C ILE A 59 4.91 8.91 21.39
N LYS A 60 4.29 10.08 21.28
CA LYS A 60 2.94 10.21 20.70
C LYS A 60 3.04 10.21 19.19
N ILE A 61 2.28 9.34 18.54
CA ILE A 61 2.20 9.28 17.06
C ILE A 61 1.74 10.61 16.46
N SER A 62 0.90 11.37 17.17
CA SER A 62 0.47 12.72 16.76
C SER A 62 1.65 13.66 16.58
N ASP A 63 2.62 13.59 17.48
CA ASP A 63 3.76 14.50 17.52
C ASP A 63 4.73 14.13 16.39
N VAL A 64 4.94 12.83 16.16
CA VAL A 64 5.69 12.32 15.00
C VAL A 64 5.07 12.79 13.69
N MET A 65 3.75 12.66 13.53
CA MET A 65 3.06 13.09 12.30
C MET A 65 3.13 14.61 12.09
N MET A 66 3.04 15.39 13.16
CA MET A 66 3.23 16.84 13.12
C MET A 66 4.64 17.20 12.61
N HIS A 67 5.68 16.56 13.14
CA HIS A 67 7.05 16.75 12.66
C HIS A 67 7.23 16.35 11.19
N LEU A 68 6.70 15.21 10.78
CA LEU A 68 6.79 14.76 9.38
C LEU A 68 6.11 15.73 8.42
N ASN A 69 4.96 16.29 8.82
CA ASN A 69 4.25 17.29 8.02
C ASN A 69 5.09 18.58 7.87
N GLU A 70 5.73 19.03 8.94
CA GLU A 70 6.58 20.23 8.88
C GLU A 70 7.83 20.01 8.02
N LEU A 71 8.46 18.84 8.13
CA LEU A 71 9.58 18.47 7.27
C LEU A 71 9.17 18.39 5.78
N GLN A 72 7.95 17.95 5.49
CA GLN A 72 7.40 17.97 4.14
C GLN A 72 7.15 19.41 3.66
N ASN A 73 6.59 20.28 4.50
CA ASN A 73 6.40 21.69 4.18
C ASN A 73 7.74 22.38 3.86
N ILE A 74 8.78 22.12 4.66
CA ILE A 74 10.12 22.63 4.41
C ILE A 74 10.64 22.19 3.03
N ALA A 75 10.48 20.90 2.69
CA ALA A 75 10.88 20.38 1.39
C ALA A 75 10.11 21.07 0.25
N THR A 76 8.78 21.17 0.36
CA THR A 76 7.92 21.82 -0.63
C THR A 76 8.33 23.29 -0.87
N ASN A 77 8.64 24.02 0.20
CA ASN A 77 9.06 25.42 0.15
C ASN A 77 10.54 25.61 -0.24
N ALA A 78 11.28 24.54 -0.47
CA ALA A 78 12.69 24.51 -0.85
C ALA A 78 12.94 23.64 -2.10
N ASN A 79 12.06 23.76 -3.10
CA ASN A 79 12.15 23.06 -4.39
C ASN A 79 12.09 21.52 -4.28
N GLY A 80 11.37 21.00 -3.28
CA GLY A 80 11.12 19.57 -3.11
C GLY A 80 12.28 18.77 -2.51
N THR A 81 13.32 19.42 -1.97
CA THR A 81 14.50 18.71 -1.46
C THR A 81 14.92 19.17 -0.06
N ARG A 82 15.51 18.23 0.70
CA ARG A 82 16.20 18.45 1.98
C ARG A 82 17.62 17.88 1.94
N ALA A 83 18.18 17.69 0.74
CA ALA A 83 19.54 17.19 0.57
C ALA A 83 20.57 18.18 1.11
N ILE A 84 21.75 17.70 1.51
CA ILE A 84 22.85 18.53 2.01
C ILE A 84 23.17 19.69 1.05
N ASN A 85 23.62 20.82 1.60
CA ASN A 85 23.94 22.05 0.85
C ASN A 85 22.75 22.67 0.08
N THR A 86 21.52 22.35 0.47
CA THR A 86 20.30 22.99 -0.06
C THR A 86 19.64 23.87 1.00
N LEU A 87 18.79 24.81 0.56
CA LEU A 87 17.97 25.63 1.44
C LEU A 87 17.08 24.77 2.37
N GLY A 88 16.54 23.66 1.86
CA GLY A 88 15.68 22.77 2.64
C GLY A 88 16.43 22.05 3.75
N PHE A 89 17.72 21.75 3.56
CA PHE A 89 18.57 21.19 4.60
C PHE A 89 18.81 22.20 5.73
N ASN A 90 19.18 23.45 5.41
CA ASN A 90 19.38 24.48 6.43
C ASN A 90 18.10 24.73 7.23
N ARG A 91 16.95 24.84 6.56
CA ARG A 91 15.64 24.99 7.23
C ARG A 91 15.27 23.78 8.08
N THR A 92 15.66 22.57 7.67
CA THR A 92 15.46 21.36 8.48
C THR A 92 16.29 21.40 9.75
N LEU A 93 17.55 21.84 9.67
CA LEU A 93 18.40 22.04 10.85
C LEU A 93 17.82 23.12 11.76
N ASP A 94 17.39 24.25 11.20
CA ASP A 94 16.77 25.33 11.97
C ASP A 94 15.53 24.84 12.70
N TYR A 95 14.68 24.05 12.05
CA TYR A 95 13.50 23.45 12.68
C TYR A 95 13.86 22.55 13.86
N ILE A 96 14.81 21.62 13.67
CA ILE A 96 15.20 20.66 14.71
C ILE A 96 15.88 21.36 15.89
N ASN A 97 16.69 22.40 15.65
CA ASN A 97 17.43 23.09 16.70
C ASN A 97 16.58 24.09 17.50
N ASN A 98 15.44 24.53 16.96
CA ASN A 98 14.54 25.50 17.62
C ASN A 98 13.27 24.85 18.18
N TYR A 99 13.18 23.53 18.18
CA TYR A 99 12.11 22.73 18.77
C TYR A 99 12.57 22.13 20.10
#